data_AF-E8R7W6-F1
#
_entry.id   AF-E8R7W6-F1
#
_cell.length_a   1.000
_cell.length_b   1.000
_cell.length_c   1.000
_cell.angle_alpha   90.00
_cell.angle_beta   90.00
_cell.angle_gamma   90.00
#
_symmetry.space_group_name_H-M   'P 1'
#
loop_
_entity.id
_entity.type
_entity.pdbx_description
1 polymer ?
#
loop_
_entity_poly.entity_id
_entity_poly.type
_entity_poly.pdbx_seq_one_letter_code
_entity_poly.pdbx_strand_id
1 'polypeptide(L)'
;MSAVNLAERVMKSFSRYNCFIFEESELQAVKDLIVAAELKGLIEIRQLDPRYPYIYVATVWTKSIERDCVTQVNNLLSEGRLTQEEYKKYRVELVEQCMVSREIEAAKRVVEALGRYIERLGRVG
;
A
#
# COMPACT_ATOMS: atom_id res chain seq x y z
N MET A 1 16.59 -13.20 -12.20
CA MET A 1 15.17 -13.32 -11.81
C MET A 1 14.32 -12.77 -12.95
N SER A 2 13.28 -13.48 -13.40
CA SER A 2 12.39 -12.97 -14.46
C SER A 2 11.42 -11.93 -13.89
N ALA A 3 10.98 -10.97 -14.72
CA ALA A 3 10.00 -9.97 -14.33
C ALA A 3 8.67 -10.59 -13.83
N VAL A 4 8.27 -11.72 -14.45
CA VAL A 4 7.08 -12.49 -14.04
C VAL A 4 7.23 -13.05 -12.63
N ASN A 5 8.38 -13.68 -12.33
CA ASN A 5 8.59 -14.29 -11.00
C ASN A 5 8.61 -13.23 -9.88
N LEU A 6 9.21 -12.06 -10.14
CA LEU A 6 9.18 -10.95 -9.18
C LEU A 6 7.74 -10.44 -8.99
N ALA A 7 7.00 -10.22 -10.07
CA ALA A 7 5.62 -9.76 -10.00
C ALA A 7 4.72 -10.73 -9.20
N GLU A 8 4.86 -12.04 -9.41
CA GLU A 8 4.15 -13.07 -8.65
C GLU A 8 4.49 -13.05 -7.16
N ARG A 9 5.78 -12.90 -6.82
CA ARG A 9 6.24 -12.77 -5.43
C ARG A 9 5.64 -11.54 -4.75
N VAL A 10 5.69 -10.38 -5.41
CA VAL A 10 5.11 -9.14 -4.88
C VAL A 10 3.60 -9.28 -4.70
N MET A 11 2.89 -9.82 -5.70
CA MET A 11 1.45 -10.04 -5.65
C MET A 11 1.05 -10.97 -4.50
N LYS A 12 1.78 -12.09 -4.33
CA LYS A 12 1.55 -13.04 -3.24
C LYS A 12 1.79 -12.42 -1.87
N SER A 13 2.82 -11.58 -1.72
CA SER A 13 3.07 -10.92 -0.43
C SER A 13 2.02 -9.85 -0.12
N PHE A 14 1.63 -9.03 -1.10
CA PHE A 14 0.57 -8.03 -0.91
C PHE A 14 -0.79 -8.66 -0.58
N SER A 15 -1.16 -9.76 -1.24
CA SER A 15 -2.41 -10.48 -0.95
C SER A 15 -2.51 -11.05 0.47
N ARG A 16 -1.39 -11.27 1.16
CA ARG A 16 -1.34 -11.85 2.50
C ARG A 16 -1.01 -10.85 3.60
N TYR A 17 -0.11 -9.92 3.31
CA TYR A 17 0.53 -9.07 4.32
C TYR A 17 0.44 -7.58 3.99
N ASN A 18 -0.17 -7.19 2.86
CA ASN A 18 -0.25 -5.81 2.36
C ASN A 18 1.11 -5.13 2.13
N CYS A 19 2.20 -5.89 2.11
CA CYS A 19 3.55 -5.39 1.90
C CYS A 19 4.43 -6.43 1.20
N PHE A 20 5.60 -5.98 0.75
CA PHE A 20 6.65 -6.83 0.22
C PHE A 20 8.00 -6.41 0.79
N ILE A 21 8.67 -7.31 1.51
CA ILE A 21 10.00 -7.09 2.09
C ILE A 21 11.03 -7.76 1.17
N PHE A 22 12.12 -7.07 0.88
CA PHE A 22 13.16 -7.51 -0.05
C PHE A 22 14.52 -6.90 0.30
N GLU A 23 15.57 -7.50 -0.25
CA GLU A 23 16.94 -7.03 -0.07
C GLU A 23 17.31 -5.93 -1.07
N GLU A 24 18.33 -5.12 -0.74
CA GLU A 24 18.84 -4.06 -1.61
C GLU A 24 19.22 -4.53 -3.02
N SER A 25 19.69 -5.78 -3.14
CA SER A 25 20.01 -6.42 -4.42
C SER A 25 18.81 -6.49 -5.38
N GLU A 26 17.58 -6.48 -4.85
CA GLU A 26 16.33 -6.50 -5.63
C GLU A 26 15.75 -5.09 -5.86
N LEU A 27 16.33 -4.03 -5.27
CA LEU A 27 15.73 -2.70 -5.22
C LEU A 27 15.43 -2.11 -6.61
N GLN A 28 16.37 -2.22 -7.54
CA GLN A 28 16.15 -1.69 -8.88
C GLN A 28 15.05 -2.48 -9.61
N ALA A 29 15.05 -3.81 -9.51
CA ALA A 29 14.04 -4.64 -10.14
C ALA A 29 12.63 -4.37 -9.58
N VAL A 30 12.50 -4.12 -8.27
CA VAL A 30 11.22 -3.74 -7.66
C VAL A 30 10.76 -2.36 -8.13
N LYS A 31 11.67 -1.38 -8.26
CA LYS A 31 11.34 -0.06 -8.81
C LYS A 31 10.86 -0.16 -10.26
N ASP A 32 11.56 -0.93 -11.08
CA ASP A 32 11.21 -1.13 -12.48
C ASP A 32 9.83 -1.81 -12.61
N LEU A 33 9.55 -2.80 -11.76
CA LEU A 33 8.23 -3.44 -11.68
C LEU A 33 7.13 -2.43 -11.30
N ILE A 34 7.35 -1.56 -10.31
CA ILE A 34 6.36 -0.54 -9.90
C ILE A 34 6.01 0.37 -11.08
N VAL A 35 7.01 0.77 -11.87
CA VAL A 35 6.78 1.59 -13.06
C VAL A 35 6.04 0.78 -14.14
N ALA A 36 6.50 -0.43 -14.46
CA ALA A 36 5.94 -1.26 -15.51
C ALA A 36 4.51 -1.75 -15.23
N ALA A 37 4.18 -1.97 -13.96
CA ALA A 37 2.85 -2.35 -13.49
C ALA A 37 1.94 -1.14 -13.16
N GLU A 38 2.39 0.09 -13.46
CA GLU A 38 1.61 1.32 -13.23
C GLU A 38 1.19 1.52 -11.76
N LEU A 39 2.06 1.11 -10.82
CA LEU A 39 1.83 1.17 -9.38
C LEU A 39 2.33 2.47 -8.73
N LYS A 40 2.81 3.42 -9.54
CA LYS A 40 3.30 4.72 -9.06
C LYS A 40 2.14 5.46 -8.37
N GLY A 41 2.38 5.92 -7.15
CA GLY A 41 1.35 6.58 -6.34
C GLY A 41 0.52 5.62 -5.48
N LEU A 42 0.57 4.30 -5.75
CA LEU A 42 -0.07 3.28 -4.90
C LEU A 42 0.90 2.69 -3.88
N ILE A 43 2.18 2.59 -4.26
CA ILE A 43 3.23 1.97 -3.44
C ILE A 43 4.30 3.00 -3.09
N GLU A 44 4.76 2.93 -1.84
CA GLU A 44 5.98 3.58 -1.35
C GLU A 44 7.03 2.50 -1.07
N ILE A 45 8.27 2.74 -1.49
CA ILE A 45 9.43 1.95 -1.07
C ILE A 45 10.21 2.75 -0.05
N ARG A 46 10.56 2.11 1.07
CA ARG A 46 11.42 2.67 2.11
C ARG A 46 12.35 1.62 2.69
N GLN A 47 13.43 2.07 3.33
CA GLN A 47 14.23 1.19 4.17
C GLN A 47 13.38 0.75 5.37
N LEU A 48 13.45 -0.53 5.70
CA LEU A 48 12.64 -1.10 6.79
C LEU A 48 13.15 -0.62 8.16
N ASP A 49 14.46 -0.65 8.36
CA ASP A 49 15.13 -0.21 9.57
C ASP A 49 16.53 0.35 9.25
N PRO A 50 16.90 1.56 9.73
CA PRO A 50 18.23 2.13 9.52
C PRO A 50 19.39 1.25 10.00
N ARG A 51 19.16 0.35 10.97
CA ARG A 51 20.14 -0.61 11.48
C ARG A 51 20.43 -1.75 10.50
N TYR A 52 19.51 -2.00 9.58
CA TYR A 52 19.61 -3.02 8.54
C TYR A 52 19.51 -2.34 7.16
N PRO A 53 20.59 -1.66 6.71
CA PRO A 53 20.55 -0.78 5.53
C PRO A 53 20.21 -1.52 4.23
N TYR A 54 20.33 -2.85 4.24
CA TYR A 54 20.11 -3.71 3.08
C TYR A 54 18.67 -4.24 2.97
N ILE A 55 17.77 -3.94 3.93
CA ILE A 55 16.40 -4.44 3.92
C ILE A 55 15.42 -3.31 3.61
N TYR A 56 14.64 -3.51 2.56
CA TYR A 56 13.63 -2.58 2.08
C TYR A 56 12.24 -3.18 2.20
N VAL A 57 11.25 -2.30 2.24
CA VAL A 57 9.83 -2.68 2.21
C VAL A 57 9.09 -1.81 1.20
N ALA A 58 8.25 -2.47 0.40
CA ALA A 58 7.23 -1.84 -0.40
C ALA A 58 5.89 -1.97 0.33
N THR A 59 5.26 -0.85 0.66
CA THR A 59 3.93 -0.78 1.31
C THR A 59 3.01 0.10 0.48
N VAL A 60 1.70 0.01 0.73
CA VAL A 60 0.76 1.02 0.21
C VAL A 60 1.15 2.42 0.71
N TRP A 61 0.85 3.46 -0.06
CA TRP A 61 1.15 4.84 0.34
C TRP A 61 0.22 5.32 1.45
N THR A 62 0.67 5.19 2.70
CA THR A 62 -0.14 5.46 3.91
C THR A 62 -0.35 6.95 4.19
N LYS A 63 0.61 7.84 3.89
CA LYS A 63 0.48 9.28 4.17
C LYS A 63 -0.72 9.93 3.49
N SER A 64 -1.09 9.49 2.28
CA SER A 64 -2.29 9.99 1.61
C SER A 64 -3.55 9.47 2.31
N ILE A 65 -3.56 8.18 2.63
CA ILE A 65 -4.67 7.51 3.31
C ILE A 65 -4.97 8.15 4.66
N GLU A 66 -3.95 8.42 5.47
CA GLU A 66 -4.10 9.05 6.78
C GLU A 66 -4.76 10.43 6.67
N ARG A 67 -4.30 11.26 5.73
CA ARG A 67 -4.87 12.60 5.50
C ARG A 67 -6.35 12.51 5.09
N ASP A 68 -6.68 11.58 4.20
CA ASP A 68 -8.05 11.37 3.74
C ASP A 68 -8.95 10.87 4.89
N CYS A 69 -8.44 9.97 5.73
CA CYS A 69 -9.16 9.46 6.89
C CYS A 69 -9.37 10.52 7.97
N VAL A 70 -8.37 11.34 8.27
CA VAL A 70 -8.54 12.49 9.18
C VAL A 70 -9.60 13.44 8.66
N THR A 71 -9.58 13.74 7.36
CA THR A 71 -10.58 14.60 6.71
C THR A 71 -11.98 13.99 6.82
N GLN A 72 -12.11 12.69 6.55
CA GLN A 72 -13.39 11.98 6.64
C GLN A 72 -13.95 12.01 8.07
N VAL A 73 -13.13 11.77 9.10
CA VAL A 73 -13.56 11.82 10.50
C VAL A 73 -13.93 13.25 10.92
N ASN A 74 -13.21 14.27 10.45
CA ASN A 74 -13.58 15.67 10.67
C ASN A 74 -14.92 16.03 10.01
N ASN A 75 -15.18 15.50 8.82
CA ASN A 75 -16.45 15.73 8.12
C ASN A 75 -17.62 15.15 8.91
N LEU A 76 -17.48 13.96 9.51
CA LEU A 76 -18.51 13.36 10.37
C LEU A 76 -18.89 14.28 11.55
N LEU A 77 -17.91 14.96 12.16
CA LEU A 77 -18.18 15.97 13.18
C LEU A 77 -18.91 17.18 12.60
N SER A 78 -18.46 17.70 11.46
CA SER A 78 -19.07 18.89 10.83
C SER A 78 -20.50 18.64 10.33
N GLU A 79 -20.81 17.40 9.92
CA GLU A 79 -22.12 16.95 9.47
C GLU A 79 -23.07 16.63 10.63
N GLY A 80 -22.61 16.71 11.89
CA GLY A 80 -23.39 16.36 13.08
C GLY A 80 -23.62 14.84 13.24
N ARG A 81 -22.88 14.01 12.52
CA ARG A 81 -22.91 12.54 12.63
C ARG A 81 -22.07 12.01 13.80
N LEU A 82 -21.21 12.86 14.36
CA LEU A 82 -20.52 12.68 15.62
C LEU A 82 -20.75 13.89 16.50
N THR A 83 -21.01 13.66 17.78
CA THR A 83 -20.96 14.73 18.78
C THR A 83 -19.52 15.15 19.08
N GLN A 84 -19.35 16.33 19.68
CA GLN A 84 -18.03 16.81 20.13
C GLN A 84 -17.38 15.88 21.17
N GLU A 85 -18.20 15.28 22.04
CA GLU A 85 -17.72 14.35 23.06
C GLU A 85 -17.24 13.03 22.45
N GLU A 86 -18.02 12.46 21.53
CA GLU A 86 -17.62 11.27 20.78
C GLU A 86 -16.37 11.51 19.95
N TYR A 87 -16.28 12.65 19.25
CA TYR A 87 -15.09 12.99 18.47
C TYR A 87 -13.85 13.07 19.37
N LYS A 88 -13.91 13.79 20.50
CA LYS A 88 -12.76 13.87 21.42
C LYS A 88 -12.33 12.50 21.96
N LYS A 89 -13.29 11.61 22.20
CA LYS A 89 -13.05 10.30 22.79
C LYS A 89 -12.54 9.27 21.76
N TYR A 90 -13.10 9.27 20.55
CA TYR A 90 -12.93 8.19 19.58
C TYR A 90 -12.18 8.59 18.30
N ARG A 91 -11.78 9.86 18.13
CA ARG A 91 -11.11 10.33 16.90
C ARG A 91 -9.96 9.44 16.45
N VAL A 92 -9.07 9.05 17.37
CA VAL A 92 -7.90 8.23 17.03
C VAL A 92 -8.34 6.87 16.49
N GLU A 93 -9.24 6.19 17.20
CA GLU A 93 -9.77 4.88 16.81
C GLU A 93 -10.52 4.93 15.46
N LEU A 94 -11.33 5.97 15.24
CA LEU A 94 -12.05 6.15 13.98
C LEU A 94 -11.11 6.38 12.79
N VAL A 95 -10.03 7.15 12.99
CA VAL A 95 -9.00 7.34 11.96
C VAL A 95 -8.27 6.04 11.70
N GLU A 96 -7.87 5.29 12.74
CA GLU A 96 -7.20 4.00 12.60
C GLU A 96 -8.07 2.99 11.85
N GLN A 97 -9.34 2.86 12.19
CA GLN A 97 -10.28 1.97 11.49
C GLN A 97 -10.44 2.35 10.01
N CYS A 98 -10.54 3.65 9.72
CA CYS A 98 -10.56 4.14 8.35
C CYS A 98 -9.27 3.76 7.61
N MET A 99 -8.10 3.98 8.23
CA MET A 99 -6.81 3.67 7.63
C MET A 99 -6.70 2.19 7.28
N VAL A 100 -6.99 1.29 8.24
CA VAL A 100 -6.95 -0.16 8.01
C VAL A 100 -7.85 -0.57 6.84
N SER A 101 -9.07 -0.04 6.78
CA SER A 101 -9.99 -0.32 5.68
C SER A 101 -9.43 0.13 4.33
N ARG A 102 -8.90 1.35 4.26
CA ARG A 102 -8.33 1.94 3.03
C ARG A 102 -7.03 1.26 2.60
N GLU A 103 -6.20 0.82 3.54
CA GLU A 103 -4.98 0.06 3.25
C GLU A 103 -5.31 -1.30 2.61
N ILE A 104 -6.33 -2.00 3.11
CA ILE A 104 -6.81 -3.25 2.52
C ILE A 104 -7.33 -3.02 1.10
N GLU A 105 -8.10 -1.95 0.87
CA GLU A 105 -8.57 -1.59 -0.48
C GLU A 105 -7.41 -1.26 -1.43
N ALA A 106 -6.43 -0.49 -0.96
CA ALA A 106 -5.25 -0.14 -1.74
C ALA A 106 -4.42 -1.39 -2.09
N ALA A 107 -4.22 -2.31 -1.14
CA ALA A 107 -3.50 -3.55 -1.38
C ALA A 107 -4.21 -4.43 -2.44
N LYS A 108 -5.55 -4.49 -2.44
CA LYS A 108 -6.32 -5.18 -3.49
C LYS A 108 -6.04 -4.57 -4.88
N ARG A 109 -6.03 -3.24 -5.00
CA ARG A 109 -5.70 -2.56 -6.27
C ARG A 109 -4.29 -2.88 -6.75
N VAL A 110 -3.32 -2.99 -5.85
CA VAL A 110 -1.95 -3.43 -6.17
C VAL A 110 -1.97 -4.84 -6.73
N VAL A 111 -2.64 -5.78 -6.05
CA VAL A 111 -2.76 -7.18 -6.50
C VAL A 111 -3.41 -7.27 -7.88
N GLU A 112 -4.49 -6.54 -8.12
CA GLU A 112 -5.17 -6.50 -9.41
C GLU A 112 -4.27 -5.95 -10.53
N ALA A 113 -3.54 -4.86 -10.26
CA ALA A 113 -2.62 -4.27 -11.22
C ALA A 113 -1.46 -5.21 -11.56
N LEU A 114 -0.91 -5.92 -10.58
CA LEU A 114 0.11 -6.95 -10.79
C LEU A 114 -0.45 -8.13 -11.58
N GLY A 115 -1.67 -8.58 -11.30
CA GLY A 115 -2.35 -9.62 -12.08
C GLY A 115 -2.47 -9.24 -13.57
N ARG A 116 -2.96 -8.03 -13.86
CA ARG A 116 -3.02 -7.49 -15.23
C ARG A 116 -1.63 -7.42 -15.89
N TYR A 117 -0.60 -7.02 -15.13
CA TYR A 117 0.77 -6.97 -15.64
C TYR A 117 1.29 -8.36 -16.01
N ILE A 118 1.10 -9.37 -15.14
CA ILE A 118 1.51 -10.75 -15.39
C ILE A 118 0.80 -11.32 -16.63
N GLU A 119 -0.52 -11.11 -16.75
CA GLU A 119 -1.29 -11.53 -17.92
C GLU A 119 -0.77 -10.91 -19.22
N ARG A 120 -0.41 -9.61 -19.20
CA ARG A 120 0.20 -8.94 -20.36
C ARG A 120 1.52 -9.60 -20.77
N LEU A 121 2.37 -9.98 -19.81
CA LEU A 121 3.63 -10.67 -20.10
C LEU A 121 3.42 -12.07 -20.65
N GLY A 122 2.43 -12.81 -20.14
CA GLY A 122 2.10 -14.16 -20.61
C GLY A 122 1.48 -14.23 -22.02
N ARG A 123 0.97 -13.11 -22.54
CA ARG A 123 0.45 -13.00 -23.93
C ARG A 123 1.52 -12.62 -24.96
N VAL A 124 2.68 -12.16 -24.50
CA VAL A 124 3.80 -11.69 -25.34
C VAL A 124 4.94 -12.73 -25.37
N GLY A 125 4.81 -13.81 -24.60
CA GLY A 125 5.72 -14.96 -24.57
C GLY A 125 5.32 -16.09 -25.50
#